data_AF-A0A8S1SK23-F1
#
_entry.id   AF-A0A8S1SK23-F1
#
_cell.length_a   1.000
_cell.length_b   1.000
_cell.length_c   1.000
_cell.angle_alpha   90.00
_cell.angle_beta   90.00
_cell.angle_gamma   90.00
#
_symmetry.space_group_name_H-M   'P 1'
#
loop_
_entity.id
_entity.type
_entity.pdbx_description
1 polymer ?
#
loop_
_entity_poly.entity_id
_entity_poly.type
_entity_poly.pdbx_seq_one_letter_code
_entity_poly.pdbx_strand_id
1 'polypeptide(L)'
;MGSCSLKQPQNQQNIKVKKLYSCEKQNQETQNIRQPPLQTNNENIRLNTASEECDIQEKIYQLQITKTEPLTFQSKNSFAMHSKDGLEININQSMSGYGMISFKDGSQYEGYFQEGLIHGFGRFTDIDNNMYIGEWFQNKKQGFGKEVVINQYLYQGQFFNNFKHGKGYAQYQDGTSYEGQFQYNQLHGFGVYKGLNGLSYVGNWVDNSMDGQGKLTLSNRSVYEGSFRQNKKHGYGVYTWADGKQYKGYWKNDAQDGEGELVKQDGQPIQRKYQNGKRIASNLKILSPISFD
;
A
#
# COMPACT_ATOMS: atom_id res chain seq x y z
N MET A 1 -6.69 -6.12 -71.28
CA MET A 1 -7.43 -5.60 -70.11
C MET A 1 -7.61 -6.75 -69.14
N GLY A 2 -6.73 -6.86 -68.15
CA GLY A 2 -6.73 -7.95 -67.17
C GLY A 2 -7.39 -7.48 -65.88
N SER A 3 -8.52 -8.09 -65.51
CA SER A 3 -9.19 -7.92 -64.22
C SER A 3 -8.60 -8.91 -63.21
N CYS A 4 -7.96 -8.39 -62.17
CA CYS A 4 -7.48 -9.17 -61.03
C CYS A 4 -8.27 -8.70 -59.79
N SER A 5 -9.14 -9.55 -59.25
CA SER A 5 -9.84 -9.29 -57.99
C SER A 5 -9.49 -10.39 -57.00
N LEU A 6 -8.97 -9.94 -55.85
CA LEU A 6 -8.34 -10.72 -54.80
C LEU A 6 -9.34 -11.59 -54.02
N LYS A 7 -8.88 -12.80 -53.71
CA LYS A 7 -9.53 -13.79 -52.85
C LYS A 7 -9.65 -13.27 -51.40
N GLN A 8 -10.80 -13.52 -50.78
CA GLN A 8 -10.98 -13.44 -49.33
C GLN A 8 -10.08 -14.45 -48.60
N PRO A 9 -9.42 -14.09 -47.49
CA PRO A 9 -8.99 -15.07 -46.51
C PRO A 9 -10.12 -15.34 -45.53
N GLN A 10 -10.64 -16.57 -45.58
CA GLN A 10 -11.32 -17.19 -44.46
C GLN A 10 -10.33 -17.35 -43.31
N ASN A 11 -10.65 -16.79 -42.14
CA ASN A 11 -10.36 -17.39 -40.84
C ASN A 11 -11.08 -16.60 -39.75
N GLN A 12 -12.35 -16.95 -39.53
CA GLN A 12 -12.95 -16.80 -38.21
C GLN A 12 -12.26 -17.79 -37.28
N GLN A 13 -11.32 -17.34 -36.47
CA GLN A 13 -10.98 -18.05 -35.25
C GLN A 13 -11.57 -17.27 -34.07
N ASN A 14 -12.67 -17.82 -33.56
CA ASN A 14 -13.25 -17.46 -32.28
C ASN A 14 -12.16 -17.45 -31.21
N ILE A 15 -11.74 -16.27 -30.76
CA ILE A 15 -10.94 -16.16 -29.54
C ILE A 15 -11.89 -16.45 -28.38
N LYS A 16 -11.90 -17.71 -27.94
CA LYS A 16 -12.44 -18.10 -26.64
C LYS A 16 -11.61 -17.39 -25.57
N VAL A 17 -12.18 -16.37 -24.94
CA VAL A 17 -11.67 -15.86 -23.66
C VAL A 17 -11.84 -16.99 -22.65
N LYS A 18 -10.75 -17.74 -22.40
CA LYS A 18 -10.71 -18.71 -21.31
C LYS A 18 -10.54 -17.90 -20.03
N LYS A 19 -11.63 -17.69 -19.28
CA LYS A 19 -11.54 -17.30 -17.86
C LYS A 19 -10.77 -18.41 -17.15
N LEU A 20 -9.48 -18.21 -16.90
CA LEU A 20 -8.73 -19.04 -15.96
C LEU A 20 -8.95 -18.46 -14.56
N TYR A 21 -10.05 -18.86 -13.93
CA TYR A 21 -10.08 -18.97 -12.48
C TYR A 21 -9.70 -20.41 -12.15
N SER A 22 -8.54 -20.61 -11.53
CA SER A 22 -8.31 -21.77 -10.68
C SER A 22 -7.03 -21.56 -9.85
N CYS A 23 -7.22 -21.25 -8.56
CA CYS A 23 -6.31 -21.75 -7.54
C CYS A 23 -6.98 -23.00 -6.97
N GLU A 24 -6.85 -24.14 -7.65
CA GLU A 24 -7.23 -25.43 -7.11
C GLU A 24 -6.01 -26.02 -6.42
N LYS A 25 -5.99 -25.97 -5.09
CA LYS A 25 -5.17 -26.90 -4.30
C LYS A 25 -5.91 -28.23 -4.30
N GLN A 26 -5.35 -29.23 -4.97
CA GLN A 26 -5.70 -30.62 -4.73
C GLN A 26 -5.20 -31.00 -3.32
N ASN A 27 -6.11 -31.10 -2.36
CA ASN A 27 -5.99 -32.02 -1.24
C ASN A 27 -7.21 -32.95 -1.33
N GLN A 28 -6.95 -34.21 -1.67
CA GLN A 28 -7.93 -35.29 -1.52
C GLN A 28 -8.01 -35.63 -0.03
N GLU A 29 -9.22 -35.59 0.55
CA GLU A 29 -9.90 -36.75 1.15
C GLU A 29 -11.18 -36.34 1.93
N THR A 30 -12.31 -36.80 1.39
CA THR A 30 -13.54 -37.33 2.01
C THR A 30 -14.12 -36.84 3.35
N GLN A 31 -15.38 -36.38 3.23
CA GLN A 31 -16.60 -36.74 4.00
C GLN A 31 -16.96 -36.06 5.35
N ASN A 32 -18.04 -35.27 5.27
CA ASN A 32 -19.20 -35.12 6.19
C ASN A 32 -19.07 -35.41 7.70
N ILE A 33 -19.46 -34.43 8.56
CA ILE A 33 -20.62 -34.47 9.48
C ILE A 33 -20.69 -33.17 10.34
N ARG A 34 -21.92 -32.62 10.44
CA ARG A 34 -22.60 -31.72 11.42
C ARG A 34 -21.82 -31.02 12.58
N GLN A 35 -22.12 -29.73 12.80
CA GLN A 35 -21.72 -28.84 13.94
C GLN A 35 -22.43 -29.19 15.29
N PRO A 36 -22.20 -28.53 16.48
CA PRO A 36 -21.15 -27.63 17.07
C PRO A 36 -20.69 -28.16 18.50
N PRO A 37 -20.10 -27.44 19.52
CA PRO A 37 -19.62 -26.04 19.69
C PRO A 37 -18.21 -25.81 20.34
N LEU A 38 -17.75 -24.55 20.34
CA LEU A 38 -16.77 -23.84 21.20
C LEU A 38 -15.63 -24.60 21.93
N GLN A 39 -14.36 -24.28 21.63
CA GLN A 39 -13.34 -23.85 22.60
C GLN A 39 -12.00 -23.42 21.94
N THR A 40 -11.28 -22.58 22.68
CA THR A 40 -9.99 -21.91 22.43
C THR A 40 -8.85 -22.83 21.97
N ASN A 41 -7.93 -22.32 21.14
CA ASN A 41 -6.48 -22.31 21.43
C ASN A 41 -5.63 -21.65 20.33
N ASN A 42 -4.59 -20.96 20.79
CA ASN A 42 -3.48 -20.40 20.03
C ASN A 42 -2.77 -21.46 19.19
N GLU A 43 -2.55 -21.22 17.90
CA GLU A 43 -1.34 -21.69 17.20
C GLU A 43 -0.86 -20.67 16.17
N ASN A 44 0.45 -20.44 16.23
CA ASN A 44 1.26 -19.60 15.36
C ASN A 44 1.10 -19.99 13.88
N ILE A 45 0.83 -19.03 13.00
CA ILE A 45 1.05 -19.22 11.57
C ILE A 45 2.03 -18.17 11.08
N ARG A 46 3.17 -18.70 10.66
CA ARG A 46 4.35 -18.04 10.10
C ARG A 46 3.98 -17.01 9.03
N LEU A 47 4.55 -15.81 9.18
CA LEU A 47 4.64 -14.81 8.12
C LEU A 47 5.46 -15.42 6.97
N ASN A 48 4.79 -15.86 5.91
CA ASN A 48 5.45 -16.22 4.66
C ASN A 48 5.83 -14.94 3.91
N THR A 49 6.94 -14.33 4.33
CA THR A 49 7.65 -13.29 3.57
C THR A 49 8.51 -13.96 2.50
N ALA A 50 8.11 -13.88 1.22
CA ALA A 50 8.99 -13.88 0.02
C ALA A 50 8.26 -14.20 -1.31
N SER A 51 7.01 -14.70 -1.31
CA SER A 51 6.37 -15.15 -2.57
C SER A 51 5.47 -14.12 -3.27
N GLU A 52 5.11 -13.01 -2.62
CA GLU A 52 4.22 -11.99 -3.20
C GLU A 52 4.99 -10.88 -3.95
N GLU A 53 6.27 -10.67 -3.64
CA GLU A 53 7.13 -9.71 -4.35
C GLU A 53 7.52 -10.18 -5.77
N CYS A 54 7.53 -11.49 -6.03
CA CYS A 54 7.91 -12.05 -7.33
C CYS A 54 6.73 -12.09 -8.33
N ASP A 55 5.50 -12.20 -7.84
CA ASP A 55 4.27 -12.29 -8.67
C ASP A 55 3.87 -10.93 -9.29
N ILE A 56 4.31 -9.81 -8.69
CA ILE A 56 4.03 -8.47 -9.21
C ILE A 56 4.98 -8.12 -10.38
N GLN A 57 6.26 -8.52 -10.32
CA GLN A 57 7.21 -8.28 -11.42
C GLN A 57 6.83 -9.04 -12.70
N GLU A 58 6.35 -10.29 -12.61
CA GLU A 58 5.89 -11.04 -13.80
C GLU A 58 4.58 -10.47 -14.38
N LYS A 59 3.66 -9.99 -13.53
CA LYS A 59 2.43 -9.28 -14.00
C LYS A 59 2.74 -7.94 -14.67
N ILE A 60 3.80 -7.25 -14.25
CA ILE A 60 4.30 -6.01 -14.88
C ILE A 60 4.86 -6.29 -16.29
N TYR A 61 5.46 -7.46 -16.53
CA TYR A 61 6.05 -7.80 -17.84
C TYR A 61 5.00 -8.21 -18.88
N GLN A 62 3.90 -8.85 -18.47
CA GLN A 62 2.82 -9.29 -19.38
C GLN A 62 1.86 -8.17 -19.82
N LEU A 63 2.00 -6.95 -19.28
CA LEU A 63 1.27 -5.75 -19.74
C LEU A 63 2.03 -4.96 -20.81
N GLN A 64 3.15 -5.49 -21.33
CA GLN A 64 3.81 -4.94 -22.50
C GLN A 64 2.87 -5.02 -23.71
N ILE A 65 2.30 -3.87 -24.06
CA ILE A 65 1.49 -3.64 -25.26
C ILE A 65 2.27 -4.17 -26.47
N THR A 66 1.85 -5.33 -26.98
CA THR A 66 2.25 -5.82 -28.30
C THR A 66 1.76 -4.82 -29.34
N LYS A 67 2.72 -4.01 -29.84
CA LYS A 67 2.73 -3.22 -31.08
C LYS A 67 1.34 -2.85 -31.66
N THR A 68 0.95 -1.60 -31.44
CA THR A 68 0.02 -0.88 -32.32
C THR A 68 0.69 0.41 -32.78
N GLU A 69 0.61 0.71 -34.08
CA GLU A 69 1.44 1.74 -34.73
C GLU A 69 1.13 3.20 -34.26
N PRO A 70 2.15 4.06 -33.95
CA PRO A 70 2.00 5.26 -33.09
C PRO A 70 1.98 6.66 -33.79
N LEU A 71 1.50 7.66 -33.05
CA LEU A 71 1.19 9.07 -33.38
C LEU A 71 2.34 10.10 -33.67
N THR A 72 2.62 10.58 -34.90
CA THR A 72 3.72 11.57 -35.19
C THR A 72 3.48 12.62 -36.33
N PHE A 73 3.01 13.86 -36.06
CA PHE A 73 2.70 14.92 -37.07
C PHE A 73 2.67 16.35 -36.47
N GLN A 74 2.42 17.41 -37.28
CA GLN A 74 2.47 18.85 -36.91
C GLN A 74 1.49 19.72 -37.75
N SER A 75 0.97 20.84 -37.21
CA SER A 75 0.17 21.85 -37.95
C SER A 75 0.84 23.24 -38.00
N LYS A 76 0.57 24.00 -39.07
CA LYS A 76 0.91 25.44 -39.22
C LYS A 76 -0.20 26.30 -38.61
N ASN A 77 -0.48 26.06 -37.34
CA ASN A 77 -1.19 26.90 -36.37
C ASN A 77 -0.87 26.32 -34.98
N SER A 78 0.12 26.89 -34.27
CA SER A 78 1.08 26.10 -33.48
C SER A 78 0.64 25.61 -32.09
N PHE A 79 -0.44 24.83 -32.04
CA PHE A 79 -0.53 23.69 -31.10
C PHE A 79 -0.39 22.42 -31.93
N ALA A 80 0.84 21.93 -32.08
CA ALA A 80 1.16 20.78 -32.93
C ALA A 80 0.66 19.46 -32.29
N MET A 81 -0.17 18.72 -33.03
CA MET A 81 -0.74 17.41 -32.68
C MET A 81 -0.51 16.35 -33.79
N HIS A 82 -0.84 15.09 -33.47
CA HIS A 82 -0.44 13.85 -34.17
C HIS A 82 -1.57 12.79 -34.08
N SER A 83 -2.09 12.06 -35.08
CA SER A 83 -1.92 11.88 -36.54
C SER A 83 -0.94 10.82 -37.12
N LYS A 84 0.41 10.97 -37.12
CA LYS A 84 1.38 10.12 -37.89
C LYS A 84 1.21 10.27 -39.39
N ASP A 85 0.15 9.68 -39.92
CA ASP A 85 -0.11 9.51 -41.35
C ASP A 85 -0.58 10.81 -42.04
N GLY A 86 -0.33 11.97 -41.42
CA GLY A 86 -0.47 13.28 -42.04
C GLY A 86 -1.90 13.75 -42.32
N LEU A 87 -2.93 13.07 -41.80
CA LEU A 87 -4.33 13.47 -41.97
C LEU A 87 -4.77 14.43 -40.86
N GLU A 88 -5.25 15.61 -41.27
CA GLU A 88 -5.88 16.61 -40.41
C GLU A 88 -7.27 16.13 -39.97
N ILE A 89 -7.47 15.95 -38.65
CA ILE A 89 -8.77 15.57 -38.08
C ILE A 89 -9.47 16.84 -37.61
N ASN A 90 -10.65 17.10 -38.17
CA ASN A 90 -11.52 18.21 -37.80
C ASN A 90 -12.12 17.96 -36.41
N ILE A 91 -11.95 18.91 -35.48
CA ILE A 91 -12.18 18.78 -34.03
C ILE A 91 -13.67 18.80 -33.62
N ASN A 92 -14.54 18.23 -34.46
CA ASN A 92 -15.96 18.05 -34.17
C ASN A 92 -16.28 16.59 -33.76
N GLN A 93 -15.26 15.76 -33.55
CA GLN A 93 -15.41 14.38 -33.09
C GLN A 93 -14.73 14.22 -31.73
N SER A 94 -15.56 13.99 -30.71
CA SER A 94 -15.23 13.50 -29.37
C SER A 94 -13.95 12.65 -29.38
N MET A 95 -12.84 13.15 -28.81
CA MET A 95 -11.58 12.39 -28.72
C MET A 95 -11.81 11.14 -27.87
N SER A 96 -11.95 10.00 -28.55
CA SER A 96 -12.15 8.69 -27.94
C SER A 96 -11.16 7.72 -28.56
N GLY A 97 -10.56 6.85 -27.74
CA GLY A 97 -9.50 5.92 -28.17
C GLY A 97 -8.12 6.31 -27.65
N TYR A 98 -7.08 5.64 -28.13
CA TYR A 98 -5.71 5.87 -27.68
C TYR A 98 -5.04 7.02 -28.45
N GLY A 99 -4.28 7.87 -27.77
CA GLY A 99 -3.55 8.96 -28.40
C GLY A 99 -2.53 9.62 -27.47
N MET A 100 -1.92 10.69 -27.96
CA MET A 100 -0.96 11.50 -27.20
C MET A 100 -1.31 12.98 -27.33
N ILE A 101 -1.21 13.71 -26.23
CA ILE A 101 -1.38 15.16 -26.17
C ILE A 101 -0.16 15.79 -25.49
N SER A 102 0.37 16.84 -26.09
CA SER A 102 1.36 17.73 -25.48
C SER A 102 0.64 19.00 -25.02
N PHE A 103 0.82 19.37 -23.75
CA PHE A 103 0.20 20.55 -23.15
C PHE A 103 1.08 21.79 -23.35
N LYS A 104 0.49 22.98 -23.15
CA LYS A 104 1.21 24.26 -23.34
C LYS A 104 2.38 24.46 -22.38
N ASP A 105 2.29 23.87 -21.19
CA ASP A 105 3.35 23.93 -20.19
C ASP A 105 4.53 23.01 -20.55
N GLY A 106 4.38 22.11 -21.52
CA GLY A 106 5.38 21.11 -21.91
C GLY A 106 5.14 19.74 -21.31
N SER A 107 4.16 19.58 -20.41
CA SER A 107 3.73 18.26 -19.94
C SER A 107 3.11 17.45 -21.08
N GLN A 108 3.09 16.13 -20.93
CA GLN A 108 2.62 15.20 -21.95
C GLN A 108 1.73 14.13 -21.34
N TYR A 109 0.70 13.71 -22.07
CA TYR A 109 -0.09 12.54 -21.77
C TYR A 109 -0.13 11.61 -22.98
N GLU A 110 0.10 10.33 -22.77
CA GLU A 110 -0.02 9.25 -23.74
C GLU A 110 -0.93 8.16 -23.15
N GLY A 111 -2.10 7.93 -23.74
CA GLY A 111 -3.07 6.99 -23.18
C GLY A 111 -4.45 7.07 -23.84
N TYR A 112 -5.44 6.49 -23.17
CA TYR A 112 -6.82 6.47 -23.65
C TYR A 112 -7.57 7.77 -23.35
N PHE A 113 -8.49 8.11 -24.25
CA PHE A 113 -9.44 9.19 -24.12
C PHE A 113 -10.86 8.66 -24.28
N GLN A 114 -11.81 9.31 -23.64
CA GLN A 114 -13.24 9.13 -23.85
C GLN A 114 -13.91 10.50 -23.81
N GLU A 115 -14.60 10.88 -24.88
CA GLU A 115 -15.34 12.15 -24.95
C GLU A 115 -14.46 13.39 -24.69
N GLY A 116 -13.22 13.37 -25.18
CA GLY A 116 -12.29 14.48 -24.98
C GLY A 116 -11.57 14.46 -23.63
N LEU A 117 -11.91 13.54 -22.73
CA LEU A 117 -11.32 13.43 -21.39
C LEU A 117 -10.30 12.29 -21.35
N ILE A 118 -9.21 12.50 -20.60
CA ILE A 118 -8.26 11.45 -20.24
C ILE A 118 -9.01 10.37 -19.45
N HIS A 119 -8.92 9.12 -19.92
CA HIS A 119 -9.68 7.98 -19.41
C HIS A 119 -8.86 6.68 -19.58
N GLY A 120 -9.21 5.62 -18.87
CA GLY A 120 -8.59 4.31 -19.05
C GLY A 120 -7.12 4.33 -18.68
N PHE A 121 -6.28 3.53 -19.31
CA PHE A 121 -4.86 3.47 -18.95
C PHE A 121 -4.03 4.53 -19.68
N GLY A 122 -3.07 5.17 -19.00
CA GLY A 122 -2.18 6.12 -19.65
C GLY A 122 -1.01 6.57 -18.80
N ARG A 123 -0.03 7.18 -19.45
CA ARG A 123 1.13 7.82 -18.86
C ARG A 123 1.01 9.33 -18.96
N PHE A 124 1.12 10.02 -17.84
CA PHE A 124 1.35 11.46 -17.78
C PHE A 124 2.79 11.72 -17.35
N THR A 125 3.45 12.68 -17.99
CA THR A 125 4.78 13.17 -17.64
C THR A 125 4.73 14.68 -17.54
N ASP A 126 5.13 15.23 -16.39
CA ASP A 126 5.20 16.68 -16.22
C ASP A 126 6.52 17.28 -16.75
N ILE A 127 6.67 18.59 -16.62
CA ILE A 127 7.84 19.35 -17.11
C ILE A 127 9.15 18.98 -16.39
N ASP A 128 9.05 18.44 -15.17
CA ASP A 128 10.17 18.01 -14.35
C ASP A 128 10.50 16.53 -14.57
N ASN A 129 9.83 15.89 -15.55
CA ASN A 129 9.87 14.46 -15.83
C ASN A 129 9.30 13.56 -14.71
N ASN A 130 8.57 14.12 -13.74
CA ASN A 130 7.78 13.28 -12.83
C ASN A 130 6.69 12.59 -13.64
N MET A 131 6.32 11.39 -13.23
CA MET A 131 5.42 10.55 -14.02
C MET A 131 4.30 9.94 -13.19
N TYR A 132 3.15 9.76 -13.84
CA TYR A 132 2.12 8.85 -13.42
C TYR A 132 1.83 7.87 -14.55
N ILE A 133 1.81 6.58 -14.25
CA ILE A 133 1.36 5.52 -15.17
C ILE A 133 0.25 4.76 -14.44
N GLY A 134 -0.96 4.74 -15.00
CA GLY A 134 -2.05 4.04 -14.34
C GLY A 134 -3.39 4.31 -14.98
N GLU A 135 -4.43 3.97 -14.23
CA GLU A 135 -5.82 4.17 -14.62
C GLU A 135 -6.28 5.62 -14.40
N TRP A 136 -7.09 6.09 -15.33
CA TRP A 136 -7.65 7.42 -15.38
C TRP A 136 -9.16 7.34 -15.54
N PHE A 137 -9.87 8.26 -14.91
CA PHE A 137 -11.30 8.43 -15.10
C PHE A 137 -11.62 9.93 -15.13
N GLN A 138 -12.08 10.42 -16.28
CA GLN A 138 -12.48 11.81 -16.47
C GLN A 138 -11.42 12.82 -15.97
N ASN A 139 -10.20 12.73 -16.53
CA ASN A 139 -9.03 13.55 -16.18
C ASN A 139 -8.47 13.36 -14.77
N LYS A 140 -8.92 12.35 -14.03
CA LYS A 140 -8.42 12.07 -12.67
C LYS A 140 -7.73 10.71 -12.60
N LYS A 141 -6.63 10.63 -11.85
CA LYS A 141 -6.02 9.35 -11.45
C LYS A 141 -7.05 8.57 -10.65
N GLN A 142 -7.27 7.32 -11.02
CA GLN A 142 -8.26 6.40 -10.47
C GLN A 142 -7.65 5.00 -10.46
N GLY A 143 -8.27 4.03 -9.79
CA GLY A 143 -7.86 2.62 -9.92
C GLY A 143 -6.42 2.38 -9.48
N PHE A 144 -5.69 1.49 -10.13
CA PHE A 144 -4.28 1.23 -9.84
C PHE A 144 -3.35 2.10 -10.69
N GLY A 145 -2.26 2.55 -10.07
CA GLY A 145 -1.23 3.31 -10.78
C GLY A 145 0.09 3.36 -10.03
N LYS A 146 1.08 3.89 -10.72
CA LYS A 146 2.43 4.17 -10.24
C LYS A 146 2.74 5.65 -10.46
N GLU A 147 3.11 6.33 -9.40
CA GLU A 147 3.56 7.72 -9.40
C GLU A 147 5.04 7.75 -9.02
N VAL A 148 5.85 8.45 -9.82
CA VAL A 148 7.27 8.66 -9.54
C VAL A 148 7.52 10.15 -9.58
N VAL A 149 7.87 10.71 -8.42
CA VAL A 149 8.38 12.07 -8.30
C VAL A 149 9.89 11.97 -8.14
N ILE A 150 10.61 12.40 -9.17
CA ILE A 150 12.06 12.22 -9.30
C ILE A 150 12.74 12.81 -8.06
N ASN A 151 13.67 12.04 -7.49
CA ASN A 151 14.42 12.40 -6.27
C ASN A 151 13.54 12.70 -5.04
N GLN A 152 12.27 12.31 -5.00
CA GLN A 152 11.43 12.52 -3.83
C GLN A 152 10.81 11.21 -3.35
N TYR A 153 9.96 10.60 -4.18
CA TYR A 153 9.29 9.36 -3.80
C TYR A 153 8.78 8.58 -5.03
N LEU A 154 8.55 7.30 -4.79
CA LEU A 154 7.78 6.41 -5.64
C LEU A 154 6.55 5.95 -4.86
N TYR A 155 5.40 5.93 -5.51
CA TYR A 155 4.18 5.31 -5.00
C TYR A 155 3.63 4.32 -6.03
N GLN A 156 3.20 3.16 -5.57
CA GLN A 156 2.48 2.20 -6.39
C GLN A 156 1.28 1.67 -5.58
N GLY A 157 0.09 1.80 -6.13
CA GLY A 157 -1.11 1.40 -5.40
C GLY A 157 -2.37 1.99 -6.00
N GLN A 158 -3.39 2.03 -5.17
CA GLN A 158 -4.71 2.50 -5.55
C GLN A 158 -4.84 4.04 -5.48
N PHE A 159 -5.60 4.60 -6.39
CA PHE A 159 -5.92 6.02 -6.52
C PHE A 159 -7.44 6.20 -6.59
N PHE A 160 -7.91 7.30 -6.02
CA PHE A 160 -9.29 7.75 -6.13
C PHE A 160 -9.32 9.27 -6.25
N ASN A 161 -9.90 9.79 -7.32
CA ASN A 161 -10.01 11.23 -7.56
C ASN A 161 -8.68 11.99 -7.40
N ASN A 162 -7.59 11.51 -8.01
CA ASN A 162 -6.22 12.04 -7.89
C ASN A 162 -5.47 11.76 -6.58
N PHE A 163 -6.11 11.21 -5.55
CA PHE A 163 -5.46 10.94 -4.27
C PHE A 163 -5.08 9.46 -4.15
N LYS A 164 -3.94 9.18 -3.52
CA LYS A 164 -3.58 7.83 -3.03
C LYS A 164 -4.67 7.38 -2.06
N HIS A 165 -5.22 6.20 -2.28
CA HIS A 165 -6.37 5.69 -1.54
C HIS A 165 -6.34 4.16 -1.55
N GLY A 166 -6.90 3.46 -0.56
CA GLY A 166 -6.85 2.00 -0.53
C GLY A 166 -5.44 1.47 -0.27
N LYS A 167 -5.09 0.28 -0.77
CA LYS A 167 -3.76 -0.31 -0.53
C LYS A 167 -2.70 0.27 -1.45
N GLY A 168 -1.49 0.46 -0.93
CA GLY A 168 -0.34 0.87 -1.72
C GLY A 168 0.99 0.72 -0.99
N TYR A 169 2.04 0.99 -1.75
CA TYR A 169 3.42 1.02 -1.31
C TYR A 169 4.04 2.38 -1.69
N ALA A 170 4.67 3.03 -0.72
CA ALA A 170 5.42 4.27 -0.91
C ALA A 170 6.88 4.04 -0.49
N GLN A 171 7.82 4.49 -1.33
CA GLN A 171 9.25 4.51 -1.03
C GLN A 171 9.77 5.93 -1.20
N TYR A 172 10.55 6.40 -0.23
CA TYR A 172 11.07 7.76 -0.18
C TYR A 172 12.57 7.78 -0.47
N GLN A 173 13.09 8.93 -0.90
CA GLN A 173 14.51 9.10 -1.27
C GLN A 173 15.46 8.79 -0.09
N ASP A 174 15.02 9.05 1.14
CA ASP A 174 15.81 8.77 2.34
C ASP A 174 15.95 7.26 2.64
N GLY A 175 15.26 6.40 1.89
CA GLY A 175 15.26 4.95 2.06
C GLY A 175 14.14 4.44 2.96
N THR A 176 13.34 5.33 3.55
CA THR A 176 12.14 4.92 4.30
C THR A 176 11.05 4.42 3.36
N SER A 177 10.16 3.59 3.88
CA SER A 177 9.03 3.07 3.10
C SER A 177 7.80 2.84 3.97
N TYR A 178 6.65 2.85 3.31
CA TYR A 178 5.37 2.48 3.89
C TYR A 178 4.63 1.52 2.96
N GLU A 179 4.09 0.45 3.53
CA GLU A 179 3.20 -0.48 2.85
C GLU A 179 1.92 -0.63 3.68
N GLY A 180 0.77 -0.31 3.11
CA GLY A 180 -0.47 -0.36 3.86
C GLY A 180 -1.60 0.38 3.19
N GLN A 181 -2.55 0.79 4.01
CA GLN A 181 -3.74 1.51 3.59
C GLN A 181 -3.50 3.03 3.54
N PHE A 182 -4.13 3.67 2.57
CA PHE A 182 -4.10 5.11 2.34
C PHE A 182 -5.53 5.64 2.30
N GLN A 183 -5.73 6.84 2.80
CA GLN A 183 -6.97 7.59 2.66
C GLN A 183 -6.63 9.04 2.29
N TYR A 184 -6.92 9.41 1.04
CA TYR A 184 -6.72 10.76 0.52
C TYR A 184 -5.29 11.29 0.74
N ASN A 185 -4.29 10.54 0.26
CA ASN A 185 -2.84 10.78 0.45
C ASN A 185 -2.28 10.55 1.86
N GLN A 186 -3.12 10.24 2.85
CA GLN A 186 -2.67 10.00 4.22
C GLN A 186 -2.53 8.52 4.52
N LEU A 187 -1.54 8.13 5.32
CA LEU A 187 -1.46 6.78 5.88
C LEU A 187 -2.67 6.58 6.80
N HIS A 188 -3.41 5.50 6.59
CA HIS A 188 -4.65 5.23 7.31
C HIS A 188 -4.85 3.72 7.43
N GLY A 189 -5.62 3.23 8.40
CA GLY A 189 -5.87 1.80 8.57
C GLY A 189 -4.60 1.02 8.97
N PHE A 190 -4.47 -0.23 8.56
CA PHE A 190 -3.30 -1.04 8.92
C PHE A 190 -2.14 -0.86 7.94
N GLY A 191 -0.91 -0.76 8.45
CA GLY A 191 0.28 -0.65 7.61
C GLY A 191 1.61 -0.88 8.32
N VAL A 192 2.64 -1.09 7.52
CA VAL A 192 4.02 -1.31 7.89
C VAL A 192 4.86 -0.13 7.43
N TYR A 193 5.47 0.56 8.38
CA TYR A 193 6.48 1.60 8.12
C TYR A 193 7.87 1.03 8.43
N LYS A 194 8.77 1.14 7.46
CA LYS A 194 10.21 0.84 7.63
C LYS A 194 10.97 2.17 7.63
N GLY A 195 11.48 2.53 8.80
CA GLY A 195 12.34 3.69 9.00
C GLY A 195 13.82 3.37 8.81
N LEU A 196 14.66 4.35 9.12
CA LEU A 196 16.11 4.20 9.05
C LEU A 196 16.66 3.38 10.22
N ASN A 197 17.83 2.77 10.03
CA ASN A 197 18.58 2.11 11.10
C ASN A 197 17.76 1.06 11.88
N GLY A 198 16.94 0.28 11.18
CA GLY A 198 16.12 -0.78 11.78
C GLY A 198 14.90 -0.31 12.58
N LEU A 199 14.59 0.99 12.59
CA LEU A 199 13.31 1.48 13.11
C LEU A 199 12.18 0.94 12.23
N SER A 200 11.12 0.40 12.84
CA SER A 200 9.94 -0.06 12.09
C SER A 200 8.69 0.03 12.94
N TYR A 201 7.56 0.33 12.31
CA TYR A 201 6.25 0.25 12.95
C TYR A 201 5.32 -0.67 12.15
N VAL A 202 4.60 -1.55 12.83
CA VAL A 202 3.55 -2.40 12.26
C VAL A 202 2.30 -2.18 13.08
N GLY A 203 1.24 -1.60 12.50
CA GLY A 203 0.03 -1.32 13.28
C GLY A 203 -0.96 -0.42 12.57
N ASN A 204 -1.81 0.19 13.38
CA ASN A 204 -2.90 1.06 12.93
C ASN A 204 -2.44 2.51 12.77
N TRP A 205 -2.96 3.14 11.73
CA TRP A 205 -2.68 4.50 11.32
C TRP A 205 -3.99 5.28 11.19
N VAL A 206 -3.98 6.52 11.64
CA VAL A 206 -5.03 7.51 11.39
C VAL A 206 -4.34 8.79 10.98
N ASP A 207 -4.61 9.24 9.76
CA ASP A 207 -4.18 10.54 9.23
C ASP A 207 -2.68 10.80 9.42
N ASN A 208 -1.85 9.86 8.96
CA ASN A 208 -0.38 9.84 9.10
C ASN A 208 0.15 9.63 10.53
N SER A 209 -0.71 9.33 11.50
CA SER A 209 -0.30 9.09 12.88
C SER A 209 -0.49 7.63 13.29
N MET A 210 0.48 7.05 14.01
CA MET A 210 0.27 5.78 14.73
C MET A 210 -0.85 5.98 15.75
N ASP A 211 -1.94 5.25 15.60
CA ASP A 211 -3.14 5.39 16.43
C ASP A 211 -3.90 4.05 16.48
N GLY A 212 -4.16 3.53 17.69
CA GLY A 212 -4.65 2.17 17.90
C GLY A 212 -3.54 1.18 18.25
N GLN A 213 -3.76 -0.12 17.99
CA GLN A 213 -2.76 -1.16 18.33
C GLN A 213 -1.58 -1.15 17.34
N GLY A 214 -0.36 -1.36 17.84
CA GLY A 214 0.80 -1.57 16.98
C GLY A 214 2.05 -2.06 17.70
N LYS A 215 3.06 -2.36 16.91
CA LYS A 215 4.40 -2.77 17.31
C LYS A 215 5.43 -1.81 16.75
N LEU A 216 6.11 -1.06 17.62
CA LEU A 216 7.23 -0.19 17.29
C LEU A 216 8.54 -0.87 17.69
N THR A 217 9.39 -1.15 16.71
CA THR A 217 10.78 -1.56 16.92
C THR A 217 11.67 -0.34 16.74
N LEU A 218 12.50 -0.04 17.75
CA LEU A 218 13.43 1.07 17.76
C LEU A 218 14.80 0.64 17.21
N SER A 219 15.61 1.59 16.75
CA SER A 219 16.96 1.32 16.22
C SER A 219 17.89 0.63 17.22
N ASN A 220 17.66 0.80 18.53
CA ASN A 220 18.40 0.10 19.58
C ASN A 220 17.90 -1.35 19.82
N ARG A 221 16.99 -1.85 18.99
CA ARG A 221 16.30 -3.16 19.11
C ARG A 221 15.31 -3.28 20.27
N SER A 222 15.03 -2.20 21.00
CA SER A 222 13.91 -2.19 21.94
C SER A 222 12.59 -2.24 21.17
N VAL A 223 11.59 -2.87 21.75
CA VAL A 223 10.28 -3.08 21.13
C VAL A 223 9.19 -2.58 22.06
N TYR A 224 8.23 -1.84 21.53
CA TYR A 224 6.97 -1.54 22.19
C TYR A 224 5.81 -2.19 21.44
N GLU A 225 4.99 -2.97 22.13
CA GLU A 225 3.77 -3.57 21.61
C GLU A 225 2.59 -3.12 22.46
N GLY A 226 1.66 -2.38 21.88
CA GLY A 226 0.49 -1.88 22.61
C GLY A 226 -0.23 -0.77 21.88
N SER A 227 -0.99 -0.01 22.66
CA SER A 227 -1.81 1.08 22.14
C SER A 227 -1.00 2.36 21.87
N PHE A 228 -1.36 3.04 20.79
CA PHE A 228 -0.85 4.34 20.38
C PHE A 228 -1.98 5.35 20.28
N ARG A 229 -1.65 6.62 20.47
CA ARG A 229 -2.52 7.76 20.20
C ARG A 229 -1.67 8.91 19.68
N GLN A 230 -1.96 9.40 18.48
CA GLN A 230 -1.24 10.52 17.86
C GLN A 230 0.30 10.36 17.94
N ASN A 231 0.82 9.23 17.46
CA ASN A 231 2.25 8.88 17.46
C ASN A 231 2.89 8.60 18.83
N LYS A 232 2.12 8.61 19.92
CA LYS A 232 2.64 8.37 21.28
C LYS A 232 2.12 7.06 21.84
N LYS A 233 2.96 6.35 22.60
CA LYS A 233 2.53 5.21 23.42
C LYS A 233 1.46 5.70 24.40
N HIS A 234 0.31 5.03 24.43
CA HIS A 234 -0.86 5.47 25.19
C HIS A 234 -1.75 4.28 25.53
N GLY A 235 -2.28 4.17 26.74
CA GLY A 235 -3.03 2.99 27.17
C GLY A 235 -2.11 1.84 27.58
N TYR A 236 -2.59 0.60 27.53
CA TYR A 236 -1.80 -0.56 27.94
C TYR A 236 -0.79 -0.96 26.86
N GLY A 237 0.41 -1.37 27.26
CA GLY A 237 1.43 -1.90 26.36
C GLY A 237 2.62 -2.53 27.07
N VAL A 238 3.36 -3.33 26.31
CA VAL A 238 4.57 -4.02 26.71
C VAL A 238 5.78 -3.36 26.05
N TYR A 239 6.72 -2.88 26.85
CA TYR A 239 8.00 -2.39 26.38
C TYR A 239 9.08 -3.41 26.75
N THR A 240 9.74 -3.96 25.73
CA THR A 240 10.90 -4.84 25.86
C THR A 240 12.15 -4.05 25.54
N TRP A 241 13.05 -3.90 26.51
CA TRP A 241 14.36 -3.28 26.30
C TRP A 241 15.27 -4.25 25.53
N ALA A 242 16.33 -3.70 24.92
CA ALA A 242 17.31 -4.49 24.17
C ALA A 242 18.05 -5.56 25.00
N ASP A 243 18.09 -5.38 26.32
CA ASP A 243 18.65 -6.32 27.29
C ASP A 243 17.65 -7.41 27.73
N GLY A 244 16.45 -7.46 27.12
CA GLY A 244 15.41 -8.44 27.43
C GLY A 244 14.55 -8.12 28.64
N LYS A 245 14.85 -7.05 29.40
CA LYS A 245 13.95 -6.56 30.44
C LYS A 245 12.60 -6.17 29.81
N GLN A 246 11.52 -6.31 30.56
CA GLN A 246 10.18 -5.92 30.12
C GLN A 246 9.45 -5.07 31.14
N TYR A 247 8.63 -4.15 30.64
CA TYR A 247 7.60 -3.47 31.42
C TYR A 247 6.26 -3.71 30.75
N LYS A 248 5.29 -4.20 31.52
CA LYS A 248 3.92 -4.42 31.06
C LYS A 248 2.99 -3.55 31.90
N GLY A 249 2.37 -2.54 31.31
CA GLY A 249 1.55 -1.62 32.08
C GLY A 249 0.99 -0.49 31.25
N TYR A 250 0.47 0.51 31.95
CA TYR A 250 -0.16 1.66 31.32
C TYR A 250 0.86 2.75 30.95
N TRP A 251 0.53 3.44 29.86
CA TRP A 251 1.29 4.50 29.23
C TRP A 251 0.39 5.71 28.97
N LYS A 252 0.95 6.91 29.09
CA LYS A 252 0.30 8.16 28.74
C LYS A 252 1.33 9.09 28.13
N ASN A 253 1.14 9.45 26.86
CA ASN A 253 1.99 10.39 26.14
C ASN A 253 3.49 10.00 26.22
N ASP A 254 3.80 8.76 25.85
CA ASP A 254 5.13 8.14 25.89
C ASP A 254 5.74 7.86 27.27
N ALA A 255 5.07 8.27 28.34
CA ALA A 255 5.51 8.02 29.71
C ALA A 255 4.76 6.84 30.33
N GLN A 256 5.45 6.04 31.15
CA GLN A 256 4.79 5.05 32.02
C GLN A 256 3.85 5.79 32.99
N ASP A 257 2.59 5.38 33.09
CA ASP A 257 1.59 6.08 33.90
C ASP A 257 0.54 5.10 34.38
N GLY A 258 0.35 4.96 35.70
CA GLY A 258 -0.51 3.95 36.31
C GLY A 258 0.26 2.74 36.84
N GLU A 259 -0.43 1.60 36.92
CA GLU A 259 0.13 0.34 37.43
C GLU A 259 0.84 -0.45 36.32
N GLY A 260 1.90 -1.16 36.69
CA GLY A 260 2.62 -2.02 35.76
C GLY A 260 3.54 -3.03 36.44
N GLU A 261 3.78 -4.11 35.72
CA GLU A 261 4.79 -5.13 35.98
C GLU A 261 6.16 -4.66 35.44
N LEU A 262 7.22 -4.91 36.20
CA LEU A 262 8.59 -4.91 35.68
C LEU A 262 9.19 -6.32 35.79
N VAL A 263 9.58 -6.90 34.66
CA VAL A 263 10.24 -8.21 34.57
C VAL A 263 11.69 -8.00 34.18
N LYS A 264 12.62 -8.47 35.02
CA LYS A 264 14.03 -8.59 34.63
C LYS A 264 14.22 -9.89 33.84
N GLN A 265 15.27 -10.00 33.03
CA GLN A 265 15.65 -11.27 32.42
C GLN A 265 15.72 -12.34 33.53
N ASP A 266 14.86 -13.36 33.44
CA ASP A 266 14.70 -14.47 34.41
C ASP A 266 14.26 -14.10 35.84
N GLY A 267 13.78 -12.87 36.05
CA GLY A 267 13.32 -12.38 37.34
C GLY A 267 11.82 -12.51 37.55
N GLN A 268 11.40 -12.64 38.81
CA GLN A 268 9.98 -12.57 39.17
C GLN A 268 9.37 -11.20 38.82
N PRO A 269 8.12 -11.16 38.32
CA PRO A 269 7.33 -9.94 38.11
C PRO A 269 7.32 -9.03 39.34
N ILE A 270 7.83 -7.80 39.23
CA ILE A 270 7.76 -6.82 40.33
C ILE A 270 6.75 -5.73 40.02
N GLN A 271 5.72 -5.62 40.87
CA GLN A 271 4.70 -4.58 40.75
C GLN A 271 5.29 -3.18 40.98
N ARG A 272 4.85 -2.23 40.17
CA ARG A 272 5.29 -0.84 40.17
C ARG A 272 4.12 0.08 39.88
N LYS A 273 4.20 1.30 40.40
CA LYS A 273 3.29 2.39 40.07
C LYS A 273 4.10 3.56 39.53
N TYR A 274 3.62 4.15 38.45
CA TYR A 274 4.26 5.27 37.76
C TYR A 274 3.29 6.45 37.64
N GLN A 275 3.86 7.65 37.65
CA GLN A 275 3.16 8.88 37.29
C GLN A 275 4.09 9.71 36.42
N ASN A 276 3.69 10.01 35.18
CA ASN A 276 4.50 10.74 34.21
C ASN A 276 5.94 10.20 34.08
N GLY A 277 6.09 8.87 34.00
CA GLY A 277 7.37 8.18 33.83
C GLY A 277 8.21 8.07 35.09
N LYS A 278 7.77 8.65 36.22
CA LYS A 278 8.47 8.54 37.51
C LYS A 278 7.82 7.46 38.36
N ARG A 279 8.64 6.57 38.93
CA ARG A 279 8.17 5.57 39.90
C ARG A 279 7.69 6.29 41.16
N ILE A 280 6.48 5.99 41.59
CA ILE A 280 5.93 6.45 42.87
C ILE A 280 5.81 5.28 43.84
N ALA A 281 5.87 5.56 45.15
CA ALA A 281 5.65 4.55 46.17
C ALA A 281 4.22 4.01 46.05
N SER A 282 4.07 2.69 45.96
CA SER A 282 2.77 2.05 46.11
C SER A 282 2.46 1.99 47.61
N ASN A 283 1.38 2.64 48.06
CA ASN A 283 0.83 2.45 49.41
C ASN A 283 0.17 1.07 49.59
N LEU A 284 0.80 0.01 49.10
CA LEU A 284 0.39 -1.36 49.37
C LEU A 284 0.90 -1.70 50.77
N LYS A 285 0.03 -1.50 51.78
CA LYS A 285 0.14 -2.22 53.05
C LYS A 285 0.29 -3.69 52.70
N ILE A 286 1.44 -4.27 53.02
CA ILE A 286 1.59 -5.71 53.08
C ILE A 286 0.59 -6.13 54.16
N LEU A 287 -0.56 -6.70 53.76
CA LEU A 287 -1.33 -7.51 54.69
C LEU A 287 -0.41 -8.68 55.02
N SER A 288 0.11 -8.66 56.24
CA SER A 288 0.84 -9.78 56.84
C SER A 288 0.08 -11.08 56.59
N PRO A 289 0.77 -12.20 56.34
CA PRO A 289 0.09 -13.49 56.26
C PRO A 289 -0.67 -13.71 57.56
N ILE A 290 -1.97 -13.98 57.45
CA ILE A 290 -2.78 -14.45 58.57
C ILE A 290 -2.14 -15.77 58.97
N SER A 291 -1.46 -15.79 60.11
CA SER A 291 -1.07 -17.01 60.78
C SER A 291 -2.36 -17.72 61.19
N PHE A 292 -2.60 -18.89 60.62
CA PHE A 292 -3.51 -19.85 61.22
C PHE A 292 -2.69 -20.61 62.26
N ASP A 293 -3.00 -20.37 63.54
CA ASP A 293 -2.59 -21.21 64.66
C ASP A 293 -3.26 -22.59 64.57
#